data_AF-A0A1M7ZF03-F1
#
_entry.id   AF-A0A1M7ZF03-F1
#
_cell.length_a   1.000
_cell.length_b   1.000
_cell.length_c   1.000
_cell.angle_alpha   90.00
_cell.angle_beta   90.00
_cell.angle_gamma   90.00
#
_symmetry.space_group_name_H-M   'P 1'
#
loop_
_entity.id
_entity.type
_entity.pdbx_description
1 polymer ?
#
loop_
_entity_poly.entity_id
_entity_poly.type
_entity_poly.pdbx_seq_one_letter_code
_entity_poly.pdbx_strand_id
1 'polypeptide(L)'
;MPIPLPSRTVTPRGFARFALATLAAVAALASAAGSAEAALRLPPGVRCVESGPYAVVAAPPADGKGGDTIIARKPTDRDTLCSTRLGPDDIAIAGPADGVRLLGAARGFVIVDDMAPTAPNTLTIRDIATGATVWQARYVDREWPLIKPTDVTLLLYVGEGTPETCPDYDKLKAQNQRPVVMERSVFDFKTLTLERLGPKRCAAAR
;
A
#
# COMPACT_ATOMS: atom_id res chain seq x y z
N MET A 1 -17.57 23.57 -44.01
CA MET A 1 -18.41 24.75 -43.78
C MET A 1 -18.70 24.82 -42.28
N PRO A 2 -18.14 25.79 -41.53
CA PRO A 2 -18.35 25.87 -40.08
C PRO A 2 -19.66 26.59 -39.74
N ILE A 3 -20.42 26.02 -38.79
CA ILE A 3 -21.66 26.58 -38.27
C ILE A 3 -21.32 27.46 -37.05
N PRO A 4 -21.67 28.75 -37.03
CA PRO A 4 -21.46 29.61 -35.87
C PRO A 4 -22.57 29.37 -34.81
N LEU A 5 -22.17 29.21 -33.55
CA LEU A 5 -23.09 29.17 -32.41
C LEU A 5 -23.27 30.57 -31.80
N PRO A 6 -24.48 30.93 -31.35
CA PRO A 6 -24.76 32.25 -30.79
C PRO A 6 -24.25 32.40 -29.35
N SER A 7 -23.58 33.52 -29.12
CA SER A 7 -23.18 34.04 -27.81
C SER A 7 -24.42 34.44 -26.99
N ARG A 8 -24.52 33.97 -25.74
CA ARG A 8 -25.52 34.47 -24.78
C ARG A 8 -24.91 35.47 -23.82
N THR A 9 -25.47 36.66 -23.84
CA THR A 9 -25.15 37.83 -23.03
C THR A 9 -25.95 37.82 -21.72
N VAL A 10 -25.23 37.86 -20.59
CA VAL A 10 -25.43 38.64 -19.36
C VAL A 10 -26.85 39.01 -18.88
N THR A 11 -27.15 38.74 -17.60
CA THR A 11 -27.83 39.71 -16.73
C THR A 11 -27.44 39.51 -15.25
N PRO A 12 -26.83 40.50 -14.57
CA PRO A 12 -26.72 40.54 -13.12
C PRO A 12 -27.90 41.33 -12.56
N ARG A 13 -28.66 40.75 -11.63
CA ARG A 13 -29.67 41.47 -10.86
C ARG A 13 -29.58 41.04 -9.41
N GLY A 14 -29.48 42.02 -8.52
CA GLY A 14 -29.80 41.82 -7.12
C GLY A 14 -28.85 42.50 -6.15
N PHE A 15 -28.75 43.83 -6.20
CA PHE A 15 -28.43 44.60 -5.01
C PHE A 15 -29.58 44.45 -4.01
N ALA A 16 -29.29 43.97 -2.80
CA ALA A 16 -30.12 44.24 -1.63
C ALA A 16 -29.19 44.50 -0.45
N ARG A 17 -28.98 45.79 -0.19
CA ARG A 17 -28.39 46.32 1.05
C ARG A 17 -29.52 46.43 2.07
N PHE A 18 -29.42 45.69 3.16
CA PHE A 18 -30.09 45.87 4.44
C PHE A 18 -29.16 45.24 5.48
N ALA A 19 -28.98 45.67 6.71
CA ALA A 19 -29.14 46.93 7.41
C ALA A 19 -28.32 46.73 8.70
N LEU A 20 -27.89 47.84 9.30
CA LEU A 20 -27.06 47.85 10.50
C LEU A 20 -27.73 47.24 11.74
N ALA A 21 -26.85 46.63 12.55
CA ALA A 21 -26.78 46.68 14.01
C ALA A 21 -27.80 45.90 14.85
N THR A 22 -27.28 44.94 15.63
CA THR A 22 -27.55 44.92 17.08
C THR A 22 -26.37 44.28 17.81
N LEU A 23 -25.78 45.07 18.71
CA LEU A 23 -24.79 44.66 19.70
C LEU A 23 -25.50 43.75 20.72
N ALA A 24 -25.01 42.53 20.91
CA ALA A 24 -25.29 41.75 22.12
C ALA A 24 -24.00 41.06 22.54
N ALA A 25 -23.31 41.71 23.47
CA ALA A 25 -22.24 41.10 24.25
C ALA A 25 -22.85 40.00 25.12
N VAL A 26 -22.61 38.74 24.79
CA VAL A 26 -22.82 37.61 25.70
C VAL A 26 -21.47 36.99 25.98
N ALA A 27 -21.21 36.89 27.28
CA ALA A 27 -19.94 36.57 27.90
C ALA A 27 -19.26 35.32 27.32
N ALA A 28 -17.99 35.50 27.03
CA ALA A 28 -17.04 34.42 26.80
C ALA A 28 -16.86 33.59 28.09
N LEU A 29 -17.62 32.51 28.21
CA LEU A 29 -17.14 31.30 28.85
C LEU A 29 -16.76 30.34 27.73
N ALA A 30 -15.63 30.62 27.09
CA ALA A 30 -14.96 29.66 26.23
C ALA A 30 -14.43 28.57 27.15
N SER A 31 -15.27 27.55 27.38
CA SER A 31 -14.86 26.28 27.92
C SER A 31 -13.66 25.82 27.10
N ALA A 32 -12.47 25.91 27.69
CA ALA A 32 -11.31 25.14 27.29
C ALA A 32 -11.64 23.66 27.55
N ALA A 33 -12.56 23.10 26.77
CA ALA A 33 -12.61 21.69 26.51
C ALA A 33 -11.37 21.41 25.65
N GLY A 34 -10.23 21.29 26.34
CA GLY A 34 -9.07 20.65 25.76
C GLY A 34 -9.55 19.27 25.36
N SER A 35 -9.85 19.10 24.08
CA SER A 35 -9.91 17.81 23.43
C SER A 35 -8.54 17.21 23.63
N ALA A 36 -8.39 16.47 24.73
CA ALA A 36 -7.37 15.46 24.82
C ALA A 36 -7.74 14.47 23.71
N GLU A 37 -7.23 14.72 22.51
CA GLU A 37 -7.14 13.71 21.47
C GLU A 37 -6.38 12.56 22.13
N ALA A 38 -7.15 11.60 22.63
CA ALA A 38 -6.63 10.32 23.04
C ALA A 38 -6.08 9.72 21.75
N ALA A 39 -4.80 10.00 21.47
CA ALA A 39 -4.08 9.40 20.37
C ALA A 39 -4.25 7.90 20.55
N LEU A 40 -5.06 7.30 19.66
CA LEU A 40 -5.39 5.89 19.71
C LEU A 40 -4.05 5.15 19.65
N ARG A 41 -3.56 4.69 20.81
CA ARG A 41 -2.33 3.91 20.87
C ARG A 41 -2.65 2.56 20.29
N LEU A 42 -2.28 2.37 19.03
CA LEU A 42 -2.35 1.08 18.38
C LEU A 42 -1.51 0.07 19.17
N PRO A 43 -1.97 -1.18 19.31
CA PRO A 43 -1.15 -2.22 19.90
C PRO A 43 0.21 -2.30 19.19
N PRO A 44 1.29 -2.61 19.92
CA PRO A 44 2.62 -2.74 19.33
C PRO A 44 2.60 -3.68 18.12
N GLY A 45 3.18 -3.22 17.01
CA GLY A 45 3.27 -4.01 15.77
C GLY A 45 2.05 -3.90 14.85
N VAL A 46 0.94 -3.32 15.29
CA VAL A 46 -0.18 -3.02 14.38
C VAL A 46 0.21 -1.90 13.43
N ARG A 47 0.06 -2.15 12.14
CA ARG A 47 0.31 -1.19 11.06
C ARG A 47 -1.01 -0.84 10.39
N CYS A 48 -1.19 0.43 10.07
CA CYS A 48 -2.39 0.95 9.42
C CYS A 48 -1.95 1.82 8.23
N VAL A 49 -2.37 1.47 7.03
CA VAL A 49 -1.95 2.11 5.79
C VAL A 49 -3.18 2.47 4.96
N GLU A 50 -3.32 3.74 4.59
CA GLU A 50 -4.40 4.17 3.69
C GLU A 50 -4.04 3.88 2.23
N SER A 51 -5.03 3.40 1.45
CA SER A 51 -4.87 3.05 0.04
C SER A 51 -6.17 3.30 -0.72
N GLY A 52 -6.28 4.47 -1.34
CA GLY A 52 -7.49 4.88 -2.03
C GLY A 52 -8.66 5.04 -1.05
N PRO A 53 -9.84 4.43 -1.30
CA PRO A 53 -10.97 4.49 -0.38
C PRO A 53 -10.90 3.46 0.74
N TYR A 54 -9.72 2.89 1.03
CA TYR A 54 -9.54 1.86 2.05
C TYR A 54 -8.47 2.25 3.07
N ALA A 55 -8.63 1.77 4.31
CA ALA A 55 -7.53 1.61 5.25
C ALA A 55 -7.21 0.11 5.40
N VAL A 56 -5.93 -0.23 5.38
CA VAL A 56 -5.43 -1.59 5.52
C VAL A 56 -4.74 -1.70 6.87
N VAL A 57 -5.26 -2.59 7.71
CA VAL A 57 -4.72 -2.88 9.03
C VAL A 57 -4.02 -4.22 8.98
N ALA A 58 -2.76 -4.26 9.39
CA ALA A 58 -2.00 -5.49 9.58
C ALA A 58 -1.59 -5.64 11.04
N ALA A 59 -1.90 -6.78 11.64
CA ALA A 59 -1.52 -7.12 13.00
C ALA A 59 -0.70 -8.42 13.01
N PRO A 60 0.51 -8.42 13.59
CA PRO A 60 1.27 -9.65 13.74
C PRO A 60 0.54 -10.63 14.66
N PRO A 61 0.84 -11.93 14.55
CA PRO A 61 0.23 -12.95 15.39
C PRO A 61 0.71 -12.80 16.84
N ALA A 62 -0.20 -13.00 17.80
CA ALA A 62 0.08 -12.77 19.22
C ALA A 62 1.17 -13.71 19.79
N ASP A 63 1.31 -14.92 19.23
CA ASP A 63 2.33 -15.90 19.60
C ASP A 63 3.62 -15.76 18.76
N GLY A 64 3.68 -14.77 17.87
CA GLY A 64 4.79 -14.54 16.95
C GLY A 64 4.93 -15.59 15.84
N LYS A 65 3.96 -16.48 15.66
CA LYS A 65 4.02 -17.56 14.64
C LYS A 65 3.04 -17.30 13.50
N GLY A 66 3.55 -17.42 12.27
CA GLY A 66 2.77 -17.26 11.04
C GLY A 66 2.85 -15.85 10.45
N GLY A 67 1.81 -15.48 9.71
CA GLY A 67 1.68 -14.19 9.04
C GLY A 67 0.89 -13.15 9.82
N ASP A 68 0.82 -11.95 9.26
CA ASP A 68 -0.07 -10.89 9.72
C ASP A 68 -1.54 -11.27 9.49
N THR A 69 -2.40 -10.87 10.42
CA THR A 69 -3.82 -10.68 10.11
C THR A 69 -3.97 -9.37 9.35
N ILE A 70 -4.47 -9.42 8.11
CA ILE A 70 -4.62 -8.26 7.23
C ILE A 70 -6.09 -8.03 6.92
N ILE A 71 -6.59 -6.85 7.31
CA ILE A 71 -7.98 -6.43 7.11
C ILE A 71 -7.98 -5.15 6.30
N ALA A 72 -8.79 -5.09 5.26
CA ALA A 72 -9.06 -3.85 4.55
C ALA A 72 -10.47 -3.36 4.87
N ARG A 73 -10.60 -2.08 5.20
CA ARG A 73 -11.90 -1.46 5.47
C ARG A 73 -12.14 -0.23 4.64
N LYS A 74 -13.38 -0.03 4.20
CA LYS A 74 -13.81 1.27 3.68
C LYS A 74 -14.07 2.20 4.87
N PRO A 75 -13.47 3.40 4.93
CA PRO A 75 -13.76 4.36 5.97
C PRO A 75 -15.22 4.78 5.91
N THR A 76 -16.06 4.21 6.77
CA THR A 76 -17.36 4.81 7.11
C THR A 76 -17.24 5.74 8.32
N ASP A 77 -16.22 5.51 9.16
CA ASP A 77 -15.85 6.30 10.32
C ASP A 77 -14.32 6.29 10.50
N ARG A 78 -13.74 7.48 10.72
CA ARG A 78 -12.29 7.67 10.89
C ARG A 78 -11.77 7.08 12.19
N ASP A 79 -12.59 7.04 13.24
CA ASP A 79 -12.16 6.60 14.57
C ASP A 79 -11.93 5.09 14.65
N THR A 80 -12.44 4.35 13.67
CA THR A 80 -12.31 2.88 13.60
C THR A 80 -11.29 2.42 12.56
N LEU A 81 -10.56 3.34 11.92
CA LEU A 81 -9.74 3.04 10.73
C LEU A 81 -8.65 1.98 10.95
N CYS A 82 -8.11 1.95 12.16
CA CYS A 82 -6.95 1.12 12.50
C CYS A 82 -7.28 0.01 13.51
N SER A 83 -8.53 -0.44 13.53
CA SER A 83 -8.98 -1.57 14.33
C SER A 83 -8.56 -2.91 13.72
N THR A 84 -8.11 -3.84 14.55
CA THR A 84 -7.83 -5.24 14.15
C THR A 84 -9.04 -6.15 14.27
N ARG A 85 -10.18 -5.64 14.77
CA ARG A 85 -11.45 -6.37 14.80
C ARG A 85 -12.13 -6.25 13.44
N LEU A 86 -12.39 -7.41 12.81
CA LEU A 86 -13.15 -7.50 11.58
C LEU A 86 -14.61 -7.08 11.81
N GLY A 87 -15.05 -6.05 11.10
CA GLY A 87 -16.44 -5.61 10.99
C GLY A 87 -17.22 -6.32 9.87
N PRO A 88 -18.53 -6.07 9.78
CA PRO A 88 -19.40 -6.73 8.79
C PRO A 88 -19.09 -6.33 7.33
N ASP A 89 -18.56 -5.12 7.11
CA ASP A 89 -18.24 -4.59 5.78
C ASP A 89 -16.73 -4.61 5.48
N ASP A 90 -15.94 -5.19 6.38
CA ASP A 90 -14.49 -5.29 6.23
C ASP A 90 -14.12 -6.53 5.38
N ILE A 91 -12.99 -6.43 4.68
CA ILE A 91 -12.47 -7.50 3.82
C ILE A 91 -11.27 -8.14 4.54
N ALA A 92 -11.38 -9.43 4.86
CA ALA A 92 -10.25 -10.21 5.33
C ALA A 92 -9.34 -10.57 4.14
N ILE A 93 -8.12 -10.03 4.13
CA ILE A 93 -7.13 -10.25 3.06
C ILE A 93 -6.23 -11.45 3.38
N ALA A 94 -5.84 -11.59 4.65
CA ALA A 94 -5.05 -12.71 5.14
C ALA A 94 -5.27 -12.90 6.66
N GLY A 95 -5.12 -14.14 7.12
CA GLY A 95 -5.04 -14.51 8.53
C GLY A 95 -3.66 -15.06 8.90
N PRO A 96 -3.41 -15.32 10.20
CA PRO A 96 -2.11 -15.77 10.68
C PRO A 96 -1.61 -17.08 10.04
N ALA A 97 -2.53 -18.00 9.75
CA ALA A 97 -2.22 -19.29 9.15
C ALA A 97 -1.75 -19.18 7.70
N ASP A 98 -2.03 -18.07 7.01
CA ASP A 98 -1.67 -17.90 5.61
C ASP A 98 -0.17 -17.63 5.42
N GLY A 99 0.55 -17.26 6.48
CA GLY A 99 1.99 -16.99 6.40
C GLY A 99 2.33 -15.75 5.57
N VAL A 100 1.41 -14.79 5.48
CA VAL A 100 1.57 -13.58 4.66
C VAL A 100 1.93 -12.38 5.54
N ARG A 101 2.86 -11.52 5.09
CA ARG A 101 3.23 -10.28 5.79
C ARG A 101 2.87 -9.06 4.97
N LEU A 102 2.27 -8.03 5.57
CA LEU A 102 2.02 -6.78 4.86
C LEU A 102 3.35 -6.07 4.57
N LEU A 103 3.55 -5.66 3.32
CA LEU A 103 4.67 -4.77 2.94
C LEU A 103 4.20 -3.33 2.81
N GLY A 104 2.99 -3.13 2.30
CA GLY A 104 2.35 -1.82 2.19
C GLY A 104 1.06 -1.89 1.38
N ALA A 105 0.48 -0.72 1.11
CA ALA A 105 -0.72 -0.60 0.29
C ALA A 105 -0.66 0.70 -0.53
N ALA A 106 -1.14 0.65 -1.77
CA ALA A 106 -1.20 1.81 -2.66
C ALA A 106 -2.27 1.65 -3.76
N ARG A 107 -2.97 2.74 -4.10
CA ARG A 107 -4.04 2.83 -5.14
C ARG A 107 -5.10 1.72 -5.13
N GLY A 108 -5.53 1.24 -3.97
CA GLY A 108 -6.51 0.16 -3.89
C GLY A 108 -5.88 -1.24 -4.01
N PHE A 109 -4.56 -1.35 -3.94
CA PHE A 109 -3.83 -2.61 -3.86
C PHE A 109 -3.16 -2.78 -2.51
N VAL A 110 -3.04 -4.05 -2.10
CA VAL A 110 -2.24 -4.50 -0.95
C VAL A 110 -1.05 -5.30 -1.49
N ILE A 111 0.13 -4.97 -0.97
CA ILE A 111 1.39 -5.59 -1.33
C ILE A 111 1.84 -6.43 -0.15
N VAL A 112 2.01 -7.73 -0.37
CA VAL A 112 2.36 -8.68 0.68
C VAL A 112 3.56 -9.54 0.31
N ASP A 113 4.26 -10.00 1.33
CA ASP A 113 5.29 -11.03 1.26
C ASP A 113 4.66 -12.36 1.69
N ASP A 114 4.55 -13.29 0.77
CA ASP A 114 4.14 -14.66 1.07
C ASP A 114 5.37 -15.42 1.59
N MET A 115 5.30 -15.76 2.89
CA MET A 115 6.36 -16.47 3.61
C MET A 115 6.04 -17.96 3.74
N ALA A 116 5.03 -18.46 3.02
CA ALA A 116 4.73 -19.89 3.03
C ALA A 116 5.98 -20.69 2.60
N PRO A 117 6.27 -21.84 3.26
CA PRO A 117 7.43 -22.65 2.91
C PRO A 117 7.49 -23.08 1.44
N THR A 118 6.32 -23.14 0.79
CA THR A 118 6.15 -23.51 -0.63
C THR A 118 6.43 -22.36 -1.59
N ALA A 119 6.43 -21.12 -1.13
CA ALA A 119 6.58 -19.91 -1.95
C ALA A 119 7.48 -18.84 -1.30
N PRO A 120 8.68 -19.20 -0.79
CA PRO A 120 9.48 -18.27 -0.01
C PRO A 120 9.88 -17.03 -0.85
N ASN A 121 9.73 -15.86 -0.23
CA ASN A 121 10.04 -14.56 -0.79
C ASN A 121 9.24 -14.29 -2.09
N THR A 122 7.94 -14.58 -2.05
CA THR A 122 7.03 -14.26 -3.15
C THR A 122 6.27 -12.99 -2.81
N LEU A 123 6.53 -11.93 -3.57
CA LEU A 123 5.75 -10.70 -3.46
C LEU A 123 4.46 -10.88 -4.23
N THR A 124 3.33 -10.63 -3.56
CA THR A 124 2.00 -10.68 -4.17
C THR A 124 1.34 -9.31 -4.07
N ILE A 125 0.80 -8.84 -5.19
CA ILE A 125 -0.05 -7.64 -5.28
C ILE A 125 -1.49 -8.11 -5.43
N ARG A 126 -2.34 -7.74 -4.47
CA ARG A 126 -3.77 -8.08 -4.46
C ARG A 126 -4.62 -6.84 -4.60
N ASP A 127 -5.69 -6.94 -5.38
CA ASP A 127 -6.74 -5.93 -5.42
C ASP A 127 -7.50 -5.96 -4.09
N ILE A 128 -7.62 -4.81 -3.40
CA ILE A 128 -8.24 -4.74 -2.08
C ILE A 128 -9.75 -5.03 -2.16
N ALA A 129 -10.41 -4.55 -3.21
CA ALA A 129 -11.87 -4.63 -3.32
C ALA A 129 -12.36 -6.07 -3.51
N THR A 130 -11.57 -6.88 -4.21
CA THR A 130 -11.92 -8.26 -4.59
C THR A 130 -11.10 -9.31 -3.84
N GLY A 131 -9.99 -8.93 -3.23
CA GLY A 131 -9.01 -9.86 -2.66
C GLY A 131 -8.20 -10.64 -3.72
N ALA A 132 -8.46 -10.41 -5.01
CA ALA A 132 -7.85 -11.19 -6.08
C ALA A 132 -6.36 -10.86 -6.26
N THR A 133 -5.55 -11.89 -6.51
CA THR A 133 -4.15 -11.69 -6.93
C THR A 133 -4.11 -11.08 -8.32
N VAL A 134 -3.48 -9.92 -8.42
CA VAL A 134 -3.26 -9.18 -9.68
C VAL A 134 -1.92 -9.55 -10.27
N TRP A 135 -0.90 -9.67 -9.42
CA TRP A 135 0.45 -9.98 -9.84
C TRP A 135 1.22 -10.66 -8.72
N GLN A 136 2.11 -11.58 -9.08
CA GLN A 136 3.00 -12.25 -8.14
C GLN A 136 4.33 -12.58 -8.79
N ALA A 137 5.43 -12.45 -8.06
CA ALA A 137 6.72 -13.01 -8.45
C ALA A 137 7.64 -13.20 -7.25
N ARG A 138 8.66 -14.04 -7.43
CA ARG A 138 9.76 -14.15 -6.49
C ARG A 138 10.61 -12.89 -6.53
N TYR A 139 10.84 -12.30 -5.37
CA TYR A 139 11.71 -11.16 -5.20
C TYR A 139 12.89 -11.52 -4.30
N VAL A 140 13.86 -10.61 -4.25
CA VAL A 140 15.07 -10.77 -3.46
C VAL A 140 14.89 -10.07 -2.13
N ASP A 141 14.75 -10.86 -1.07
CA ASP A 141 14.47 -10.41 0.31
C ASP A 141 15.52 -9.48 0.95
N ARG A 142 16.68 -9.30 0.30
CA ARG A 142 17.75 -8.40 0.76
C ARG A 142 17.54 -6.95 0.36
N GLU A 143 16.70 -6.67 -0.63
CA GLU A 143 16.35 -5.32 -1.08
C GLU A 143 14.83 -5.16 -0.98
N TRP A 144 14.38 -4.46 0.06
CA TRP A 144 12.97 -4.23 0.30
C TRP A 144 12.32 -3.50 -0.88
N PRO A 145 11.11 -3.91 -1.30
CA PRO A 145 10.36 -3.19 -2.32
C PRO A 145 10.12 -1.73 -1.90
N LEU A 146 10.36 -0.81 -2.82
CA LEU A 146 10.02 0.59 -2.64
C LEU A 146 8.60 0.81 -3.14
N ILE A 147 7.66 0.92 -2.22
CA ILE A 147 6.24 1.13 -2.51
C ILE A 147 5.96 2.63 -2.56
N LYS A 148 5.45 3.10 -3.70
CA LYS A 148 5.02 4.47 -3.92
C LYS A 148 3.53 4.52 -4.24
N PRO A 149 2.90 5.71 -4.20
CA PRO A 149 1.50 5.85 -4.59
C PRO A 149 1.20 5.50 -6.06
N THR A 150 2.18 5.37 -6.94
CA THR A 150 2.00 5.10 -8.38
C THR A 150 2.53 3.74 -8.81
N ASP A 151 3.51 3.21 -8.10
CA ASP A 151 4.26 2.05 -8.50
C ASP A 151 4.92 1.33 -7.32
N VAL A 152 5.43 0.12 -7.59
CA VAL A 152 6.37 -0.57 -6.71
C VAL A 152 7.64 -0.84 -7.50
N THR A 153 8.77 -0.37 -6.98
CA THR A 153 10.08 -0.77 -7.49
C THR A 153 10.61 -1.95 -6.68
N LEU A 154 11.04 -3.02 -7.36
CA LEU A 154 11.49 -4.24 -6.71
C LEU A 154 12.60 -4.93 -7.50
N LEU A 155 13.36 -5.79 -6.81
CA LEU A 155 14.39 -6.63 -7.42
C LEU A 155 13.88 -8.05 -7.53
N LEU A 156 13.64 -8.50 -8.76
CA LEU A 156 13.06 -9.81 -9.05
C LEU A 156 14.12 -10.87 -9.22
N TYR A 157 13.81 -12.08 -8.78
CA TYR A 157 14.53 -13.27 -9.19
C TYR A 157 14.09 -13.65 -10.61
N VAL A 158 15.04 -13.72 -11.56
CA VAL A 158 14.73 -14.06 -12.96
C VAL A 158 15.36 -15.38 -13.43
N GLY A 159 16.19 -16.02 -12.60
CA GLY A 159 16.76 -17.34 -12.87
C GLY A 159 17.99 -17.64 -12.03
N GLU A 160 18.46 -18.89 -12.14
CA GLU A 160 19.74 -19.30 -11.54
C GLU A 160 20.90 -18.63 -12.30
N GLY A 161 21.96 -18.29 -11.57
CA GLY A 161 23.19 -17.81 -12.17
C GLY A 161 23.98 -18.97 -12.77
N THR A 162 24.46 -18.80 -13.98
CA THR A 162 25.37 -19.72 -14.68
C THR A 162 26.69 -19.01 -14.98
N PRO A 163 27.77 -19.72 -15.36
CA PRO A 163 29.00 -19.06 -15.81
C PRO A 163 28.78 -18.00 -16.90
N GLU A 164 27.78 -18.21 -17.78
CA GLU A 164 27.46 -17.30 -18.89
C GLU A 164 26.66 -16.07 -18.44
N THR A 165 25.82 -16.22 -17.41
CA THR A 165 24.88 -15.17 -16.97
C THR A 165 25.31 -14.46 -15.70
N CYS A 166 26.32 -14.99 -15.02
CA CYS A 166 26.85 -14.50 -13.75
C CYS A 166 28.38 -14.43 -13.79
N PRO A 167 28.98 -13.24 -13.98
CA PRO A 167 30.43 -13.07 -13.98
C PRO A 167 31.12 -13.52 -12.67
N ASP A 168 30.40 -13.48 -11.55
CA ASP A 168 30.89 -13.90 -10.24
C ASP A 168 30.57 -15.37 -9.91
N TYR A 169 30.13 -16.19 -10.89
CA TYR A 169 29.63 -17.55 -10.65
C TYR A 169 30.61 -18.41 -9.84
N ASP A 170 31.86 -18.55 -10.31
CA ASP A 170 32.86 -19.39 -9.64
C ASP A 170 33.20 -18.89 -8.23
N LYS A 171 33.28 -17.57 -8.06
CA LYS A 171 33.52 -16.94 -6.76
C LYS A 171 32.40 -17.23 -5.77
N LEU A 172 31.14 -17.11 -6.20
CA LEU A 172 29.97 -17.40 -5.37
C LEU A 172 29.90 -18.89 -5.02
N LYS A 173 30.17 -19.78 -5.98
CA LYS A 173 30.23 -21.23 -5.74
C LYS A 173 31.32 -21.61 -4.76
N ALA A 174 32.52 -21.01 -4.86
CA ALA A 174 33.61 -21.24 -3.92
C ALA A 174 33.28 -20.80 -2.48
N GLN A 175 32.34 -19.86 -2.32
CA GLN A 175 31.84 -19.40 -1.02
C GLN A 175 30.62 -20.20 -0.53
N ASN A 176 30.27 -21.32 -1.17
CA ASN A 176 29.05 -22.10 -0.91
C ASN A 176 27.75 -21.27 -1.03
N GLN A 177 27.76 -20.25 -1.88
CA GLN A 177 26.57 -19.43 -2.17
C GLN A 177 25.89 -19.93 -3.45
N ARG A 178 24.56 -19.77 -3.55
CA ARG A 178 23.81 -20.04 -4.78
C ARG A 178 23.84 -18.78 -5.67
N PRO A 179 24.49 -18.80 -6.84
CA PRO A 179 24.46 -17.67 -7.76
C PRO A 179 23.05 -17.54 -8.36
N VAL A 180 22.52 -16.32 -8.38
CA VAL A 180 21.20 -16.02 -8.97
C VAL A 180 21.27 -14.79 -9.84
N VAL A 181 20.43 -14.76 -10.87
CA VAL A 181 20.23 -13.61 -11.74
C VAL A 181 19.00 -12.86 -11.29
N MET A 182 19.17 -11.55 -11.13
CA MET A 182 18.14 -10.65 -10.65
C MET A 182 17.95 -9.48 -11.61
N GLU A 183 16.76 -8.91 -11.60
CA GLU A 183 16.40 -7.80 -12.47
C GLU A 183 15.56 -6.78 -11.70
N ARG A 184 15.97 -5.51 -11.74
CA ARG A 184 15.16 -4.44 -11.16
C ARG A 184 13.94 -4.25 -12.05
N SER A 185 12.77 -4.19 -11.45
CA SER A 185 11.52 -3.98 -12.17
C SER A 185 10.66 -2.95 -11.45
N VAL A 186 9.73 -2.34 -12.19
CA VAL A 186 8.71 -1.45 -11.66
C VAL A 186 7.35 -1.99 -12.06
N PHE A 187 6.49 -2.22 -11.08
CA PHE A 187 5.09 -2.54 -11.30
C PHE A 187 4.27 -1.25 -11.23
N ASP A 188 3.61 -0.88 -12.33
CA ASP A 188 2.76 0.32 -12.41
C ASP A 188 1.30 -0.03 -12.03
N PHE A 189 0.75 0.66 -11.03
CA PHE A 189 -0.61 0.36 -10.54
C PHE A 189 -1.73 0.83 -11.46
N LYS A 190 -1.45 1.72 -12.41
CA LYS A 190 -2.45 2.23 -13.37
C LYS A 190 -2.59 1.29 -14.55
N THR A 191 -1.48 0.79 -15.10
CA THR A 191 -1.49 -0.11 -16.26
C THR A 191 -1.51 -1.58 -15.87
N LEU A 192 -1.18 -1.90 -14.61
CA LEU A 192 -1.03 -3.26 -14.08
C LEU A 192 0.05 -4.04 -14.85
N THR A 193 1.09 -3.35 -15.31
CA THR A 193 2.18 -3.93 -16.07
C THR A 193 3.49 -3.85 -15.30
N LEU A 194 4.35 -4.82 -15.54
CA LEU A 194 5.71 -4.85 -15.03
C LEU A 194 6.68 -4.35 -16.11
N GLU A 195 7.38 -3.27 -15.82
CA GLU A 195 8.49 -2.77 -16.62
C GLU A 195 9.82 -3.28 -16.05
N ARG A 196 10.70 -3.81 -16.91
CA ARG A 196 12.03 -4.27 -16.52
C ARG A 196 13.03 -3.13 -16.69
N LEU A 197 13.72 -2.78 -15.62
CA LEU A 197 14.65 -1.67 -15.58
C LEU A 197 16.10 -2.16 -15.64
N GLY A 198 16.75 -1.86 -16.77
CA GLY A 198 18.20 -1.98 -16.91
C GLY A 198 18.72 -3.42 -17.01
N PRO A 199 20.05 -3.61 -16.85
CA PRO A 199 20.66 -4.91 -17.04
C PRO A 199 20.39 -5.85 -15.87
N LYS A 200 20.31 -7.14 -16.18
CA LYS A 200 20.32 -8.21 -15.19
C LYS A 200 21.63 -8.19 -14.40
N ARG A 201 21.56 -8.51 -13.11
CA ARG A 201 22.70 -8.54 -12.19
C ARG A 201 22.82 -9.91 -11.55
N CYS A 202 24.05 -10.36 -11.33
CA CYS A 202 24.28 -11.53 -10.50
C CYS A 202 24.35 -11.16 -9.02
N ALA A 203 23.83 -12.03 -8.15
CA ALA A 203 24.09 -11.99 -6.73
C ALA A 203 24.03 -13.36 -6.07
N ALA A 204 24.31 -13.37 -4.77
CA ALA A 204 24.15 -14.52 -3.91
C ALA A 204 22.71 -14.63 -3.38
N ALA A 205 22.05 -15.76 -3.62
CA ALA A 205 20.89 -16.17 -2.83
C ALA A 205 21.34 -17.02 -1.64
N ARG A 206 20.50 -17.02 -0.59
CA ARG A 206 20.60 -17.99 0.51
C ARG A 206 19.93 -19.31 0.12
#